data_AF-A0A365NK84-F1
#
_entry.id   AF-A0A365NK84-F1
#
_cell.length_a   1.000
_cell.length_b   1.000
_cell.length_c   1.000
_cell.angle_alpha   90.00
_cell.angle_beta   90.00
_cell.angle_gamma   90.00
#
_symmetry.space_group_name_H-M   'P 1'
#
loop_
_entity.id
_entity.type
_entity.pdbx_description
1 polymer ?
#
loop_
_entity_poly.entity_id
_entity_poly.type
_entity_poly.pdbx_seq_one_letter_code
_entity_poly.pdbx_strand_id
1 'polypeptide(L)'
;MKIIDAFIRDVETHLPATIIPLSIRSSWHQSHPPEASEDVEQYLYDVIRRTFYHQFYQSTTSFRQLYAETHDGQQPYVIPFVRQRWTLGASVSNVEHEEATRRLLLYRKWLHNQFFGDENFETFVILPVADVKPVYRDEKLESPETQSTCDQLFLPPILGSPDVVIPIGETPYHSKISNRTGYLPVLANLVAAPGRDHELLKAVDTILERSGRSQMVYTGSRIFVP
;
A
#
# COMPACT_ATOMS: atom_id res chain seq x y z
N MET A 1 5.53 15.68 -8.71
CA MET A 1 6.48 14.80 -9.42
C MET A 1 7.94 15.18 -9.16
N LYS A 2 8.38 16.45 -9.29
CA LYS A 2 9.80 16.85 -9.12
C LYS A 2 10.59 16.22 -7.95
N ILE A 3 10.00 16.09 -6.76
CA ILE A 3 10.66 15.49 -5.58
C ILE A 3 10.86 13.98 -5.76
N ILE A 4 9.85 13.28 -6.29
CA ILE A 4 9.93 11.85 -6.61
C ILE A 4 10.97 11.64 -7.73
N ASP A 5 10.93 12.47 -8.77
CA ASP A 5 11.90 12.37 -9.88
C ASP A 5 13.33 12.62 -9.40
N ALA A 6 13.52 13.53 -8.43
CA ALA A 6 14.82 13.75 -7.80
C ALA A 6 15.27 12.52 -7.00
N PHE A 7 14.37 11.93 -6.22
CA PHE A 7 14.68 10.70 -5.49
C PHE A 7 15.03 9.53 -6.43
N ILE A 8 14.32 9.36 -7.55
CA ILE A 8 14.64 8.34 -8.55
C ILE A 8 16.04 8.56 -9.14
N ARG A 9 16.44 9.81 -9.41
CA ARG A 9 17.81 10.12 -9.85
C ARG A 9 18.86 9.80 -8.80
N ASP A 10 18.56 10.04 -7.52
CA ASP A 10 19.47 9.67 -6.42
C ASP A 10 19.65 8.15 -6.36
N VAL A 11 18.58 7.38 -6.56
CA VAL A 11 18.63 5.91 -6.66
C VAL A 11 19.52 5.48 -7.82
N GLU A 12 19.29 6.01 -9.02
CA GLU A 12 20.08 5.70 -10.23
C GLU A 12 21.56 6.09 -10.09
N THR A 13 21.86 7.16 -9.35
CA THR A 13 23.23 7.67 -9.16
C THR A 13 24.00 6.85 -8.12
N HIS A 14 23.33 6.43 -7.04
CA HIS A 14 24.00 5.87 -5.87
C HIS A 14 23.89 4.36 -5.75
N LEU A 15 22.95 3.74 -6.47
CA LEU A 15 22.88 2.30 -6.67
C LEU A 15 23.23 1.99 -8.13
N PRO A 16 23.96 0.90 -8.42
CA PRO A 16 24.19 0.42 -9.79
C PRO A 16 22.91 -0.23 -10.33
N ALA A 17 21.86 0.56 -10.48
CA ALA A 17 20.50 0.11 -10.80
C ALA A 17 20.02 0.67 -12.14
N THR A 18 19.22 -0.13 -12.84
CA THR A 18 18.50 0.32 -14.04
C THR A 18 17.07 0.69 -13.63
N ILE A 19 16.64 1.91 -13.93
CA ILE A 19 15.27 2.35 -13.65
C ILE A 19 14.33 1.91 -14.77
N ILE A 20 13.32 1.11 -14.43
CA ILE A 20 12.30 0.62 -15.37
C ILE A 20 10.92 1.14 -14.95
N PRO A 21 10.32 2.06 -15.72
CA PRO A 21 8.92 2.44 -15.52
C PRO A 21 8.00 1.25 -15.79
N LEU A 22 7.07 0.97 -14.88
CA LEU A 22 6.15 -0.16 -14.99
C LEU A 22 4.71 0.27 -14.72
N SER A 23 3.80 -0.21 -15.57
CA SER A 23 2.35 -0.09 -15.39
C SER A 23 1.76 -1.49 -15.21
N ILE A 24 1.23 -1.79 -14.02
CA ILE A 24 0.61 -3.10 -13.72
C ILE A 24 -0.49 -3.43 -14.73
N ARG A 25 -1.35 -2.45 -15.04
CA ARG A 25 -2.49 -2.65 -15.96
C ARG A 25 -2.01 -2.97 -17.38
N SER A 26 -1.00 -2.24 -17.86
CA SER A 26 -0.43 -2.46 -19.19
C SER A 26 0.34 -3.79 -19.28
N SER A 27 1.14 -4.12 -18.26
CA SER A 27 1.85 -5.39 -18.20
C SER A 27 0.89 -6.57 -18.10
N TRP A 28 -0.20 -6.44 -17.34
CA TRP A 28 -1.22 -7.49 -17.24
C TRP A 28 -1.90 -7.74 -18.57
N HIS A 29 -2.35 -6.68 -19.26
CA HIS A 29 -2.94 -6.82 -20.59
C HIS A 29 -2.02 -7.61 -21.55
N GLN A 30 -0.70 -7.44 -21.45
CA GLN A 30 0.27 -8.13 -22.31
C GLN A 30 0.59 -9.56 -21.87
N SER A 31 0.49 -9.87 -20.58
CA SER A 31 1.08 -11.09 -20.01
C SER A 31 0.22 -11.78 -18.93
N HIS A 32 -1.08 -11.49 -18.91
CA HIS A 32 -2.01 -12.12 -17.97
C HIS A 32 -2.02 -13.64 -18.17
N PRO A 33 -2.25 -14.41 -17.10
CA PRO A 33 -2.41 -15.86 -17.23
C PRO A 33 -3.63 -16.21 -18.11
N PRO A 34 -3.57 -17.29 -18.94
CA PRO A 34 -4.62 -17.62 -19.90
C PRO A 34 -6.02 -17.86 -19.29
N GLU A 35 -6.06 -18.23 -18.01
CA GLU A 35 -7.29 -18.48 -17.25
C GLU A 35 -7.90 -17.22 -16.61
N ALA A 36 -7.28 -16.05 -16.80
CA ALA A 36 -7.72 -14.78 -16.24
C ALA A 36 -8.32 -13.85 -17.32
N SER A 37 -9.11 -12.85 -16.88
CA SER A 37 -9.57 -11.80 -17.80
C SER A 37 -8.39 -10.92 -18.22
N GLU A 38 -8.42 -10.41 -19.45
CA GLU A 38 -7.46 -9.44 -19.97
C GLU A 38 -7.48 -8.12 -19.17
N ASP A 39 -8.62 -7.77 -18.57
CA ASP A 39 -8.73 -6.63 -17.65
C ASP A 39 -8.50 -7.08 -16.20
N VAL A 40 -7.39 -6.62 -15.62
CA VAL A 40 -7.01 -6.91 -14.23
C VAL A 40 -8.03 -6.41 -13.21
N GLU A 41 -8.66 -5.25 -13.46
CA GLU A 41 -9.64 -4.67 -12.54
C GLU A 41 -10.92 -5.49 -12.57
N GLN A 42 -11.34 -5.92 -13.76
CA GLN A 42 -12.47 -6.83 -13.90
C GLN A 42 -12.19 -8.18 -13.22
N TYR A 43 -11.00 -8.74 -13.43
CA TYR A 43 -10.60 -10.02 -12.85
C TYR A 43 -10.58 -9.99 -11.31
N LEU A 44 -10.17 -8.86 -10.72
CA LEU A 44 -9.95 -8.69 -9.29
C LEU A 44 -11.00 -7.83 -8.56
N TYR A 45 -12.06 -7.41 -9.27
CA TYR A 45 -13.05 -6.44 -8.82
C TYR A 45 -13.57 -6.65 -7.38
N ASP A 46 -13.89 -7.89 -7.03
CA ASP A 46 -14.46 -8.25 -5.73
C ASP A 46 -13.49 -8.99 -4.80
N VAL A 47 -12.22 -9.12 -5.20
CA VAL A 47 -11.22 -9.90 -4.48
C VAL A 47 -10.95 -9.32 -3.10
N ILE A 48 -10.81 -7.99 -2.96
CA ILE A 48 -10.59 -7.38 -1.63
C ILE A 48 -11.78 -7.64 -0.70
N ARG A 49 -13.01 -7.50 -1.19
CA ARG A 49 -14.20 -7.78 -0.38
C ARG A 49 -14.23 -9.25 0.05
N ARG A 50 -14.07 -10.16 -0.92
CA ARG A 50 -14.20 -11.61 -0.67
C ARG A 50 -13.00 -12.20 0.07
N THR A 51 -11.86 -11.52 0.13
CA THR A 51 -10.68 -11.95 0.89
C THR A 51 -10.53 -11.14 2.17
N PHE A 52 -10.07 -9.90 2.06
CA PHE A 52 -9.74 -9.04 3.19
C PHE A 52 -10.95 -8.73 4.08
N TYR A 53 -12.12 -8.34 3.53
CA TYR A 53 -13.27 -8.02 4.40
C TYR A 53 -13.84 -9.27 5.06
N HIS A 54 -13.90 -10.40 4.35
CA HIS A 54 -14.26 -11.70 4.93
C HIS A 54 -13.35 -12.02 6.13
N GLN A 55 -12.03 -11.99 5.93
CA GLN A 55 -11.05 -12.25 7.01
C GLN A 55 -11.09 -11.20 8.12
N PHE A 56 -11.37 -9.93 7.82
CA PHE A 56 -11.51 -8.88 8.83
C PHE A 56 -12.71 -9.12 9.75
N TYR A 57 -13.83 -9.58 9.19
CA TYR A 57 -14.98 -9.99 10.00
C TYR A 57 -14.68 -11.27 10.80
N GLN A 58 -14.10 -12.30 10.17
CA GLN A 58 -13.83 -13.58 10.83
C GLN A 58 -12.77 -13.48 11.94
N SER A 59 -11.71 -12.70 11.74
CA SER A 59 -10.63 -12.49 12.73
C SER A 59 -11.11 -11.82 14.02
N THR A 60 -12.27 -11.18 14.00
CA THR A 60 -12.86 -10.48 15.15
C THR A 60 -14.02 -11.27 15.79
N THR A 61 -14.22 -12.53 15.40
CA THR A 61 -15.29 -13.40 15.93
C THR A 61 -15.18 -13.61 17.43
N SER A 62 -13.99 -13.93 17.95
CA SER A 62 -13.78 -14.15 19.39
C SER A 62 -14.10 -12.90 20.21
N PHE A 63 -13.68 -11.73 19.73
CA PHE A 63 -14.00 -10.44 20.36
C PHE A 63 -15.51 -10.19 20.42
N ARG A 64 -16.24 -10.40 19.30
CA ARG A 64 -17.70 -10.20 19.27
C ARG A 64 -18.44 -11.18 20.19
N GLN A 65 -17.99 -12.43 20.25
CA GLN A 65 -18.56 -13.45 21.14
C GLN A 65 -18.36 -13.07 22.60
N LEU A 66 -17.13 -12.75 22.99
CA LEU A 66 -16.81 -12.33 24.36
C LEU A 66 -17.58 -11.06 24.77
N TYR A 67 -17.71 -10.09 23.87
CA TYR A 67 -18.49 -8.88 24.13
C TYR A 67 -19.97 -9.23 24.37
N ALA A 68 -20.56 -10.07 23.53
CA ALA A 68 -21.94 -10.50 23.68
C ALA A 68 -22.17 -11.28 24.99
N GLU A 69 -21.26 -12.18 25.37
CA GLU A 69 -21.34 -12.92 26.64
C GLU A 69 -21.34 -12.01 27.87
N THR A 70 -20.60 -10.90 27.81
CA THR A 70 -20.41 -9.97 28.93
C THR A 70 -21.40 -8.80 28.95
N HIS A 71 -22.15 -8.59 27.87
CA HIS A 71 -23.06 -7.45 27.69
C HIS A 71 -24.45 -7.90 27.22
N ASP A 72 -25.01 -8.95 27.82
CA ASP A 72 -26.40 -9.40 27.58
C ASP A 72 -26.75 -9.65 26.10
N GLY A 73 -25.81 -10.21 25.34
CA GLY A 73 -25.96 -10.49 23.91
C GLY A 73 -25.74 -9.28 22.98
N GLN A 74 -25.39 -8.11 23.51
CA GLN A 74 -25.14 -6.92 22.70
C GLN A 74 -23.96 -7.12 21.75
N GLN A 75 -24.00 -6.44 20.60
CA GLN A 75 -22.86 -6.34 19.70
C GLN A 75 -22.02 -5.10 20.05
N PRO A 76 -20.69 -5.17 19.92
CA PRO A 76 -19.84 -4.02 20.20
C PRO A 76 -20.17 -2.85 19.27
N TYR A 77 -20.22 -1.64 19.81
CA TYR A 77 -20.30 -0.45 18.98
C TYR A 77 -18.98 -0.28 18.21
N VAL A 78 -19.09 -0.22 16.89
CA VAL A 78 -17.98 0.10 15.99
C VAL A 78 -18.33 1.29 15.12
N ILE A 79 -17.30 2.06 14.75
CA ILE A 79 -17.44 3.22 13.85
C ILE A 79 -18.07 2.80 12.51
N PRO A 80 -18.78 3.69 11.80
CA PRO A 80 -19.52 3.36 10.57
C PRO A 80 -18.68 2.64 9.51
N PHE A 81 -17.41 3.03 9.35
CA PHE A 81 -16.46 2.41 8.44
C PHE A 81 -16.23 0.91 8.72
N VAL A 82 -16.01 0.56 9.98
CA VAL A 82 -15.81 -0.84 10.40
C VAL A 82 -17.11 -1.62 10.22
N ARG A 83 -18.25 -1.03 10.61
CA ARG A 83 -19.57 -1.66 10.47
C ARG A 83 -19.85 -2.04 9.02
N GLN A 84 -19.64 -1.13 8.08
CA GLN A 84 -19.87 -1.38 6.65
C GLN A 84 -19.02 -2.55 6.14
N ARG A 85 -17.72 -2.58 6.46
CA ARG A 85 -16.81 -3.64 6.03
C ARG A 85 -17.14 -4.99 6.68
N TRP A 86 -17.53 -4.98 7.95
CA TRP A 86 -18.01 -6.19 8.64
C TRP A 86 -19.28 -6.73 8.01
N THR A 87 -20.27 -5.89 7.69
CA THR A 87 -21.49 -6.33 7.00
C THR A 87 -21.16 -6.98 5.65
N LEU A 88 -20.30 -6.34 4.85
CA LEU A 88 -19.87 -6.88 3.56
C LEU A 88 -19.04 -8.16 3.70
N GLY A 89 -18.18 -8.25 4.72
CA GLY A 89 -17.37 -9.43 5.01
C GLY A 89 -18.20 -10.61 5.50
N ALA A 90 -19.19 -10.36 6.35
CA ALA A 90 -20.11 -11.36 6.89
C ALA A 90 -21.01 -11.97 5.81
N SER A 91 -21.30 -11.24 4.72
CA SER A 91 -22.09 -11.76 3.60
C SER A 91 -21.32 -12.66 2.64
N VAL A 92 -20.00 -12.79 2.78
CA VAL A 92 -19.17 -13.62 1.91
C VAL A 92 -19.18 -15.06 2.42
N SER A 93 -19.53 -16.01 1.57
CA SER A 93 -19.44 -17.44 1.88
C SER A 93 -18.02 -17.97 1.77
N ASN A 94 -17.73 -19.12 2.40
CA ASN A 94 -16.42 -19.77 2.31
C ASN A 94 -16.03 -20.12 0.85
N VAL A 95 -16.98 -20.57 0.04
CA VAL A 95 -16.74 -20.89 -1.38
C VAL A 95 -16.32 -19.65 -2.17
N GLU A 96 -17.00 -18.52 -1.92
CA GLU A 96 -16.63 -17.24 -2.55
C GLU A 96 -15.28 -16.72 -2.08
N HIS A 97 -14.95 -16.94 -0.80
CA HIS A 97 -13.65 -16.61 -0.24
C HIS A 97 -12.53 -17.44 -0.85
N GLU A 98 -12.74 -18.74 -1.01
CA GLU A 98 -11.78 -19.67 -1.62
C GLU A 98 -11.50 -19.30 -3.08
N GLU A 99 -12.54 -19.06 -3.90
CA GLU A 99 -12.35 -18.66 -5.29
C GLU A 99 -11.68 -17.29 -5.43
N ALA A 100 -12.04 -16.31 -4.59
CA ALA A 100 -11.37 -15.01 -4.59
C ALA A 100 -9.90 -15.13 -4.16
N THR A 101 -9.60 -16.02 -3.21
CA THR A 101 -8.23 -16.31 -2.78
C THR A 101 -7.43 -16.96 -3.90
N ARG A 102 -8.02 -17.89 -4.66
CA ARG A 102 -7.38 -18.49 -5.84
C ARG A 102 -6.98 -17.43 -6.87
N ARG A 103 -7.89 -16.51 -7.22
CA ARG A 103 -7.61 -15.38 -8.12
C ARG A 103 -6.52 -14.45 -7.57
N LEU A 104 -6.57 -14.15 -6.26
CA LEU A 104 -5.55 -13.34 -5.60
C LEU A 104 -4.16 -13.98 -5.66
N LEU A 105 -4.06 -15.29 -5.44
CA LEU A 105 -2.81 -16.03 -5.49
C LEU A 105 -2.24 -16.12 -6.92
N LEU A 106 -3.10 -16.25 -7.93
CA LEU A 106 -2.69 -16.17 -9.33
C LEU A 106 -2.13 -14.78 -9.65
N TYR A 107 -2.81 -13.72 -9.22
CA TYR A 107 -2.33 -12.34 -9.37
C TYR A 107 -1.01 -12.12 -8.63
N ARG A 108 -0.88 -12.60 -7.39
CA ARG A 108 0.36 -12.56 -6.60
C ARG A 108 1.51 -13.24 -7.34
N LYS A 109 1.30 -14.46 -7.84
CA LYS A 109 2.32 -15.20 -8.60
C LYS A 109 2.76 -14.42 -9.85
N TRP A 110 1.80 -13.84 -10.57
CA TRP A 110 2.09 -13.00 -11.72
C TRP A 110 2.91 -11.77 -11.32
N LEU A 111 2.52 -11.03 -10.27
CA LEU A 111 3.27 -9.87 -9.77
C LEU A 111 4.70 -10.24 -9.36
N HIS A 112 4.90 -11.37 -8.67
CA HIS A 112 6.25 -11.84 -8.33
C HIS A 112 7.11 -12.02 -9.57
N ASN A 113 6.57 -12.66 -10.62
CA ASN A 113 7.32 -12.85 -11.86
C ASN A 113 7.61 -11.51 -12.57
N GLN A 114 6.66 -10.58 -12.55
CA GLN A 114 6.85 -9.26 -13.17
C GLN A 114 7.88 -8.39 -12.45
N PHE A 115 7.91 -8.43 -11.11
CA PHE A 115 8.78 -7.56 -10.31
C PHE A 115 10.12 -8.21 -9.97
N PHE A 116 10.12 -9.52 -9.69
CA PHE A 116 11.25 -10.23 -9.10
C PHE A 116 11.61 -11.51 -9.86
N GLY A 117 11.12 -11.68 -11.10
CA GLY A 117 11.27 -12.93 -11.85
C GLY A 117 12.66 -13.21 -12.42
N ASP A 118 13.58 -12.24 -12.36
CA ASP A 118 14.97 -12.42 -12.78
C ASP A 118 15.88 -12.55 -11.56
N GLU A 119 16.29 -13.78 -11.25
CA GLU A 119 17.15 -14.11 -10.10
C GLU A 119 18.58 -13.56 -10.23
N ASN A 120 18.98 -13.05 -11.39
CA ASN A 120 20.29 -12.45 -11.58
C ASN A 120 20.38 -11.02 -11.06
N PHE A 121 19.24 -10.40 -10.71
CA PHE A 121 19.18 -9.01 -10.27
C PHE A 121 18.45 -8.87 -8.94
N GLU A 122 19.00 -8.01 -8.07
CA GLU A 122 18.27 -7.50 -6.91
C GLU A 122 17.31 -6.40 -7.41
N THR A 123 16.00 -6.67 -7.33
CA THR A 123 14.98 -5.71 -7.77
C THR A 123 14.27 -5.06 -6.58
N PHE A 124 14.21 -3.73 -6.61
CA PHE A 124 13.37 -2.93 -5.72
C PHE A 124 12.27 -2.24 -6.52
N VAL A 125 11.06 -2.21 -5.97
CA VAL A 125 9.93 -1.49 -6.54
C VAL A 125 9.73 -0.20 -5.77
N ILE A 126 9.72 0.92 -6.46
CA ILE A 126 9.41 2.24 -5.88
C ILE A 126 7.94 2.54 -6.14
N LEU A 127 7.15 2.61 -5.08
CA LEU A 127 5.73 2.92 -5.14
C LEU A 127 5.46 4.32 -4.57
N PRO A 128 4.56 5.11 -5.19
CA PRO A 128 4.00 6.28 -4.52
C PRO A 128 3.21 5.82 -3.29
N VAL A 129 3.05 6.70 -2.29
CA VAL A 129 2.25 6.39 -1.08
C VAL A 129 0.85 6.98 -1.18
N ALA A 130 0.76 8.29 -1.43
CA ALA A 130 -0.49 9.01 -1.60
C ALA A 130 -0.25 10.36 -2.28
N ASP A 131 -1.33 10.98 -2.76
CA ASP A 131 -1.30 12.38 -3.16
C ASP A 131 -0.91 13.27 -1.98
N VAL A 132 0.04 14.17 -2.21
CA VAL A 132 0.50 15.11 -1.19
C VAL A 132 -0.44 16.31 -1.16
N LYS A 133 -1.51 16.18 -0.38
CA LYS A 133 -2.52 17.23 -0.16
C LYS A 133 -2.92 17.31 1.32
N PRO A 134 -3.30 18.49 1.83
CA PRO A 134 -3.77 18.60 3.20
C PRO A 134 -5.08 17.85 3.36
N VAL A 135 -5.22 17.14 4.48
CA VAL A 135 -6.44 16.45 4.89
C VAL A 135 -6.93 17.10 6.17
N TYR A 136 -8.02 17.88 6.08
CA TYR A 136 -8.52 18.64 7.21
C TYR A 136 -9.55 17.85 8.02
N ARG A 137 -9.55 18.02 9.34
CA ARG A 137 -10.43 17.28 10.27
C ARG A 137 -11.90 17.72 10.21
N ASP A 138 -12.15 18.93 9.72
CA ASP A 138 -13.50 19.47 9.48
C ASP A 138 -14.10 18.99 8.16
N GLU A 139 -13.35 18.25 7.35
CA GLU A 139 -13.82 17.70 6.07
C GLU A 139 -14.24 16.24 6.23
N LYS A 140 -15.40 15.91 5.66
CA LYS A 140 -15.84 14.52 5.56
C LYS A 140 -15.00 13.82 4.49
N LEU A 141 -14.19 12.85 4.91
CA LEU A 141 -13.53 11.92 4.01
C LEU A 141 -14.48 10.77 3.71
N GLU A 142 -14.85 10.63 2.45
CA GLU A 142 -15.65 9.49 2.02
C GLU A 142 -14.75 8.28 1.84
N SER A 143 -15.16 7.15 2.42
CA SER A 143 -14.51 5.88 2.12
C SER A 143 -14.78 5.55 0.66
N PRO A 144 -13.79 5.09 -0.11
CA PRO A 144 -14.04 4.62 -1.45
C PRO A 144 -15.01 3.43 -1.40
N GLU A 145 -15.92 3.36 -2.38
CA GLU A 145 -16.93 2.29 -2.48
C GLU A 145 -16.26 0.93 -2.75
N THR A 146 -15.24 0.94 -3.61
CA THR A 146 -14.41 -0.20 -3.96
C THR A 146 -12.94 0.12 -3.74
N GLN A 147 -12.13 -0.91 -3.53
CA GLN A 147 -10.68 -0.79 -3.44
C GLN A 147 -10.08 -1.66 -4.55
N SER A 148 -8.99 -1.22 -5.16
CA SER A 148 -8.32 -2.01 -6.20
C SER A 148 -7.13 -2.76 -5.60
N THR A 149 -6.93 -4.00 -6.03
CA THR A 149 -5.70 -4.75 -5.73
C THR A 149 -4.47 -4.16 -6.42
N CYS A 150 -4.65 -3.29 -7.41
CA CYS A 150 -3.58 -2.55 -8.08
C CYS A 150 -3.21 -1.25 -7.35
N ASP A 151 -3.92 -0.88 -6.28
CA ASP A 151 -3.58 0.27 -5.46
C ASP A 151 -2.24 0.01 -4.76
N GLN A 152 -1.34 0.99 -4.84
CA GLN A 152 0.04 0.89 -4.37
C GLN A 152 0.21 0.41 -2.91
N LEU A 153 -0.72 0.76 -2.01
CA LEU A 153 -0.67 0.34 -0.61
C LEU A 153 -1.10 -1.12 -0.38
N PHE A 154 -1.76 -1.74 -1.35
CA PHE A 154 -2.13 -3.16 -1.31
C PHE A 154 -1.07 -4.07 -1.92
N LEU A 155 -0.13 -3.55 -2.71
CA LEU A 155 0.87 -4.37 -3.39
C LEU A 155 1.81 -5.10 -2.41
N PRO A 156 2.46 -4.44 -1.42
CA PRO A 156 3.31 -5.14 -0.46
C PRO A 156 2.63 -6.30 0.29
N PRO A 157 1.43 -6.12 0.90
CA PRO A 157 0.77 -7.22 1.60
C PRO A 157 0.31 -8.33 0.65
N ILE A 158 -0.10 -8.02 -0.59
CA ILE A 158 -0.43 -9.05 -1.59
C ILE A 158 0.81 -9.87 -1.95
N LEU A 159 1.96 -9.22 -2.16
CA LEU A 159 3.24 -9.87 -2.45
C LEU A 159 3.79 -10.64 -1.24
N GLY A 160 3.37 -10.30 -0.02
CA GLY A 160 4.07 -10.73 1.19
C GLY A 160 5.52 -10.25 1.20
N SER A 161 5.74 -9.06 0.64
CA SER A 161 7.05 -8.43 0.51
C SER A 161 7.32 -7.50 1.68
N PRO A 162 8.60 -7.36 2.10
CA PRO A 162 8.99 -6.27 2.98
C PRO A 162 8.94 -4.95 2.22
N ASP A 163 8.49 -3.91 2.90
CA ASP A 163 8.49 -2.55 2.39
C ASP A 163 8.89 -1.53 3.47
N VAL A 164 9.46 -0.41 3.05
CA VAL A 164 9.81 0.71 3.92
C VAL A 164 9.40 2.03 3.29
N VAL A 165 8.64 2.80 4.06
CA VAL A 165 8.19 4.13 3.67
C VAL A 165 9.13 5.17 4.25
N ILE A 166 9.82 5.91 3.38
CA ILE A 166 10.77 6.95 3.78
C ILE A 166 10.33 8.33 3.31
N PRO A 167 10.52 9.38 4.13
CA PRO A 167 10.37 10.75 3.67
C PRO A 167 11.50 11.13 2.71
N ILE A 168 11.12 11.63 1.54
CA ILE A 168 12.03 12.05 0.47
C ILE A 168 11.95 13.55 0.18
N GLY A 169 11.19 14.30 0.98
CA GLY A 169 11.05 15.73 0.79
C GLY A 169 9.83 16.28 1.50
N GLU A 170 9.60 17.56 1.30
CA GLU A 170 8.41 18.25 1.80
C GLU A 170 7.90 19.24 0.76
N THR A 171 6.59 19.45 0.72
CA THR A 171 5.96 20.45 -0.14
C THR A 171 5.17 21.45 0.71
N PRO A 172 5.29 22.76 0.44
CA PRO A 172 4.49 23.74 1.16
C PRO A 172 3.02 23.61 0.78
N TYR A 173 2.13 23.93 1.72
CA TYR A 173 0.71 24.15 1.48
C TYR A 173 0.22 25.35 2.29
N HIS A 174 -0.83 26.02 1.82
CA HIS A 174 -1.47 27.09 2.58
C HIS A 174 -2.62 26.54 3.42
N SER A 175 -2.54 26.71 4.75
CA SER A 175 -3.56 26.22 5.67
C SER A 175 -4.80 27.13 5.65
N LYS A 176 -5.97 26.57 5.30
CA LYS A 176 -7.25 27.31 5.37
C LYS A 176 -7.68 27.64 6.81
N ILE A 177 -7.15 26.91 7.80
CA ILE A 177 -7.52 27.06 9.22
C ILE A 177 -6.67 28.13 9.92
N SER A 178 -5.35 28.06 9.74
CA SER A 178 -4.41 28.97 10.42
C SER A 178 -3.99 30.16 9.58
N ASN A 179 -4.32 30.16 8.28
CA ASN A 179 -3.83 31.13 7.29
C ASN A 179 -2.30 31.24 7.24
N ARG A 180 -1.60 30.14 7.52
CA ARG A 180 -0.13 30.02 7.50
C ARG A 180 0.31 28.95 6.50
N THR A 181 1.52 29.11 5.99
CA THR A 181 2.19 28.05 5.22
C THR A 181 2.62 26.92 6.17
N GLY A 182 2.14 25.71 5.87
CA GLY A 182 2.66 24.47 6.46
C GLY A 182 3.41 23.66 5.42
N TYR A 183 4.00 22.53 5.83
CA TYR A 183 4.75 21.63 4.96
C TYR A 183 4.25 20.20 5.13
N LEU A 184 3.98 19.53 4.01
CA LEU A 184 3.54 18.14 3.99
C LEU A 184 4.71 17.24 3.57
N PRO A 185 4.88 16.09 4.23
CA PRO A 185 5.88 15.11 3.82
C PRO A 185 5.56 14.56 2.43
N VAL A 186 6.60 14.39 1.61
CA VAL A 186 6.57 13.57 0.40
C VAL A 186 7.24 12.25 0.74
N LEU A 187 6.52 11.15 0.54
CA LEU A 187 6.97 9.82 0.93
C LEU A 187 7.16 8.94 -0.32
N ALA A 188 8.17 8.07 -0.28
CA ALA A 188 8.34 6.97 -1.21
C ALA A 188 8.27 5.66 -0.44
N ASN A 189 7.59 4.66 -1.00
CA ASN A 189 7.61 3.31 -0.48
C ASN A 189 8.55 2.46 -1.34
N LEU A 190 9.55 1.83 -0.73
CA LEU A 190 10.43 0.89 -1.42
C LEU A 190 10.08 -0.53 -0.98
N VAL A 191 9.87 -1.40 -1.96
CA VAL A 191 9.44 -2.79 -1.76
C VAL A 191 10.50 -3.72 -2.33
N ALA A 192 10.88 -4.77 -1.60
CA ALA A 192 11.80 -5.80 -2.08
C ALA A 192 11.10 -7.15 -2.25
N ALA A 193 11.80 -8.13 -2.81
CA ALA A 193 11.30 -9.51 -2.83
C ALA A 193 11.19 -10.07 -1.39
N PRO A 194 10.30 -11.04 -1.13
CA PRO A 194 10.19 -11.66 0.18
C PRO A 194 11.53 -12.20 0.71
N GLY A 195 11.86 -11.91 1.97
CA GLY A 195 13.10 -12.36 2.61
C GLY A 195 14.34 -11.55 2.24
N ARG A 196 14.18 -10.37 1.63
CA ARG A 196 15.26 -9.45 1.23
C ARG A 196 15.32 -8.17 2.09
N ASP A 197 14.79 -8.24 3.30
CA ASP A 197 14.65 -7.12 4.24
C ASP A 197 15.99 -6.39 4.50
N HIS A 198 17.07 -7.14 4.67
CA HIS A 198 18.40 -6.56 4.91
C HIS A 198 18.92 -5.79 3.71
N GLU A 199 18.76 -6.32 2.50
CA GLU A 199 19.16 -5.68 1.24
C GLU A 199 18.36 -4.39 1.02
N LEU A 200 17.05 -4.42 1.28
CA LEU A 200 16.18 -3.25 1.23
C LEU A 200 16.67 -2.14 2.16
N LEU A 201 16.90 -2.45 3.44
CA LEU A 201 17.33 -1.47 4.43
C LEU A 201 18.72 -0.91 4.10
N LYS A 202 19.65 -1.75 3.63
CA LYS A 202 20.99 -1.33 3.21
C LYS A 202 20.94 -0.42 1.98
N ALA A 203 20.08 -0.73 1.01
CA ALA A 203 19.87 0.10 -0.17
C ALA A 203 19.34 1.48 0.21
N VAL A 204 18.32 1.52 1.07
CA VAL A 204 17.73 2.77 1.59
C VAL A 204 18.77 3.62 2.32
N ASP A 205 19.53 3.00 3.23
CA ASP A 205 20.59 3.68 3.97
C ASP A 205 21.65 4.28 3.04
N THR A 206 22.10 3.48 2.06
CA THR A 206 23.06 3.90 1.05
C THR A 206 22.54 5.06 0.20
N ILE A 207 21.28 5.00 -0.24
CA ILE A 207 20.66 6.09 -1.01
C ILE A 207 20.63 7.37 -0.19
N LEU A 208 20.14 7.31 1.06
CA LEU A 208 19.99 8.49 1.90
C LEU A 208 21.34 9.14 2.23
N GLU A 209 22.31 8.33 2.68
CA GLU A 209 23.65 8.81 3.03
C GLU A 209 24.35 9.45 1.82
N ARG A 210 24.41 8.76 0.68
CA ARG A 210 25.18 9.21 -0.48
C ARG A 210 24.54 10.40 -1.21
N SER A 211 23.22 10.53 -1.14
CA SER A 211 22.49 11.69 -1.70
C SER A 211 22.46 12.89 -0.75
N GLY A 212 23.00 12.77 0.47
CA GLY A 212 22.94 13.82 1.48
C GLY A 212 21.53 14.09 2.01
N ARG A 213 20.61 13.12 1.86
CA ARG A 213 19.27 13.19 2.44
C ARG A 213 19.32 12.87 3.94
N SER A 214 18.44 13.48 4.71
CA SER A 214 18.38 13.22 6.15
C SER A 214 17.93 11.78 6.40
N GLN A 215 18.69 11.06 7.22
CA GLN A 215 18.29 9.76 7.80
C GLN A 215 17.43 9.93 9.06
N MET A 216 17.21 11.18 9.50
CA MET A 216 16.44 11.50 10.70
C MET A 216 15.24 12.39 10.37
N VAL A 217 14.16 12.17 11.10
CA VAL A 217 12.97 13.01 11.08
C VAL A 217 12.78 13.71 12.41
N TYR A 218 12.22 14.91 12.36
CA TYR A 218 11.93 15.73 13.53
C TYR A 218 10.43 15.95 13.70
N THR A 219 10.03 16.21 14.94
CA THR A 219 8.68 16.66 15.27
C THR A 219 8.54 18.16 15.02
N GLY A 220 7.37 18.62 14.60
CA GLY A 220 7.09 20.05 14.47
C GLY A 220 6.49 20.40 13.11
N SER A 221 6.77 21.61 12.63
CA SER A 221 6.24 22.14 11.36
C SER A 221 7.03 21.70 10.13
N ARG A 222 8.23 21.15 10.31
CA ARG A 222 9.16 20.69 9.27
C ARG A 222 9.73 19.35 9.70
N ILE A 223 9.77 18.38 8.80
CA ILE A 223 10.21 17.02 9.14
C ILE A 223 11.73 16.85 9.11
N PHE A 224 12.47 17.77 8.48
CA PHE A 224 13.94 17.72 8.33
C PHE A 224 14.67 18.85 9.06
N VAL A 225 13.97 19.64 9.87
CA VAL A 225 14.55 20.75 10.64
C VAL A 225 14.23 20.51 12.13
N PRO A 226 15.23 20.51 13.02
CA PRO A 226 15.03 20.44 14.47
C PRO A 226 14.22 21.62 15.03
#